data_AF-A0A1I1CQE4-F1
#
_entry.id   AF-A0A1I1CQE4-F1
#
_cell.length_a   1.000
_cell.length_b   1.000
_cell.length_c   1.000
_cell.angle_alpha   90.00
_cell.angle_beta   90.00
_cell.angle_gamma   90.00
#
_symmetry.space_group_name_H-M   'P 1'
#
loop_
_entity.id
_entity.type
_entity.pdbx_description
1 polymer ?
#
loop_
_entity_poly.entity_id
_entity_poly.type
_entity_poly.pdbx_seq_one_letter_code
_entity_poly.pdbx_strand_id
1 'polypeptide(L)'
;MIFHAMSRLLVILLLSLAGMQAATPAGAACPDRPRCTGCGCKGGPGYRGPDGKCVGFKALDKVCGNPPEKRCTFENALGTGMNRACALGSDKDAEKS
;
A
#
# COMPACT_ATOMS: atom_id res chain seq x y z
N MET A 1 -51.48 1.84 -27.11
CA MET A 1 -50.57 0.67 -26.94
C MET A 1 -49.15 0.95 -27.44
N ILE A 2 -48.97 1.61 -28.59
CA ILE A 2 -47.66 1.96 -29.18
C ILE A 2 -46.79 2.86 -28.28
N PHE A 3 -47.39 3.87 -27.61
CA PHE A 3 -46.67 4.76 -26.69
C PHE A 3 -46.05 4.07 -25.47
N HIS A 4 -46.70 3.01 -24.95
CA HIS A 4 -46.17 2.24 -23.83
C HIS A 4 -45.01 1.33 -24.27
N ALA A 5 -45.01 0.87 -25.52
CA ALA A 5 -43.92 0.08 -26.09
C ALA A 5 -42.67 0.94 -26.31
N MET A 6 -42.82 2.18 -26.82
CA MET A 6 -41.70 3.10 -27.01
C MET A 6 -41.08 3.56 -25.68
N SER A 7 -41.92 3.83 -24.66
CA SER A 7 -41.44 4.22 -23.33
C SER A 7 -40.62 3.10 -22.67
N ARG A 8 -41.06 1.84 -22.79
CA ARG A 8 -40.33 0.68 -22.26
C ARG A 8 -39.00 0.45 -22.98
N LEU A 9 -38.97 0.64 -24.31
CA LEU A 9 -37.75 0.51 -25.09
C LEU A 9 -36.70 1.56 -24.71
N LEU A 10 -37.15 2.80 -24.48
CA LEU A 10 -36.30 3.92 -24.08
C LEU A 10 -35.72 3.72 -22.67
N VAL A 11 -36.52 3.22 -21.73
CA VAL A 11 -36.05 2.88 -20.37
C VAL A 11 -35.02 1.75 -20.40
N ILE A 12 -35.23 0.70 -21.19
CA ILE A 12 -34.27 -0.41 -21.33
C ILE A 12 -32.95 0.09 -21.94
N LEU A 13 -33.02 0.94 -22.97
CA LEU A 13 -31.84 1.51 -23.61
C LEU A 13 -31.03 2.39 -22.63
N LEU A 14 -31.72 3.20 -21.82
CA LEU A 14 -31.09 4.04 -20.80
C LEU A 14 -30.47 3.22 -19.67
N LEU A 15 -31.09 2.10 -19.25
CA LEU A 15 -30.50 1.21 -18.24
C LEU A 15 -29.25 0.47 -18.76
N SER A 16 -29.18 0.11 -20.05
CA SER A 16 -28.00 -0.55 -20.62
C SER A 16 -26.76 0.35 -20.72
N LEU A 17 -26.90 1.68 -20.75
CA LEU A 17 -25.76 2.61 -20.79
C LEU A 17 -25.07 2.83 -19.43
N ALA A 18 -25.65 2.35 -18.32
CA ALA A 18 -25.13 2.59 -16.97
C ALA A 18 -24.08 1.55 -16.48
N GLY A 19 -23.72 0.56 -17.31
CA GLY A 19 -22.90 -0.59 -16.89
C GLY A 19 -21.39 -0.44 -16.98
N MET A 20 -20.85 0.64 -17.56
CA MET A 20 -19.39 0.84 -17.68
C MET A 20 -18.82 1.46 -16.39
N GLN A 21 -18.78 0.68 -15.31
CA GLN A 21 -17.97 1.05 -14.15
C GLN A 21 -16.50 0.78 -14.49
N ALA A 22 -15.77 1.85 -14.82
CA ALA A 22 -14.32 1.81 -14.93
C ALA A 22 -13.76 1.28 -13.60
N ALA A 23 -13.12 0.11 -13.64
CA ALA A 23 -12.35 -0.40 -12.53
C ALA A 23 -11.27 0.64 -12.22
N THR A 24 -11.45 1.40 -11.14
CA THR A 24 -10.40 2.26 -10.62
C THR A 24 -9.24 1.34 -10.22
N PRO A 25 -8.03 1.52 -10.77
CA PRO A 25 -6.90 0.73 -10.31
C PRO A 25 -6.71 1.02 -8.83
N ALA A 26 -6.95 0.01 -8.00
CA ALA A 26 -6.66 0.03 -6.57
C ALA A 26 -5.14 0.02 -6.40
N GLY A 27 -4.56 1.21 -6.47
CA GLY A 27 -3.13 1.41 -6.35
C GLY A 27 -2.80 2.84 -6.71
N ALA A 28 -2.88 3.73 -5.73
CA ALA A 28 -1.95 4.85 -5.71
C ALA A 28 -0.56 4.22 -5.65
N ALA A 29 0.03 3.96 -6.82
CA ALA A 29 1.36 3.43 -6.95
C ALA A 29 2.29 4.54 -6.45
N CYS A 30 2.81 4.39 -5.23
CA CYS A 30 3.87 5.26 -4.74
C CYS A 30 4.92 5.40 -5.86
N PRO A 31 5.50 6.60 -6.06
CA PRO A 31 6.48 6.82 -7.12
C PRO A 31 7.59 5.78 -7.05
N ASP A 32 8.06 5.34 -8.22
CA ASP A 32 9.15 4.37 -8.31
C ASP A 32 10.40 4.98 -7.68
N ARG A 33 10.92 4.33 -6.63
CA ARG A 33 12.12 4.74 -5.89
C ARG A 33 13.18 3.69 -6.19
N PRO A 34 14.48 4.04 -6.24
CA PRO A 34 15.55 3.06 -6.45
C PRO A 34 15.33 1.86 -5.53
N ARG A 35 15.56 0.66 -6.07
CA ARG A 35 15.28 -0.59 -5.36
C ARG A 35 15.99 -0.56 -4.00
N CYS A 36 15.24 -0.31 -2.96
CA CYS A 36 15.75 -0.40 -1.61
C CYS A 36 15.95 -1.89 -1.30
N THR A 37 17.16 -2.27 -0.93
CA THR A 37 17.54 -3.65 -0.59
C THR A 37 17.88 -3.78 0.87
N GLY A 38 17.32 -4.79 1.54
CA GLY A 38 17.56 -5.07 2.95
C GLY A 38 16.37 -4.75 3.86
N CYS A 39 16.55 -5.03 5.13
CA CYS A 39 15.56 -4.77 6.17
C CYS A 39 15.50 -3.28 6.48
N GLY A 40 14.27 -2.76 6.63
CA GLY A 40 14.00 -1.33 6.80
C GLY A 40 13.42 -0.65 5.56
N CYS A 41 13.67 -1.20 4.37
CA CYS A 41 13.20 -0.64 3.10
C CYS A 41 11.70 -0.38 2.98
N LYS A 42 10.88 -1.23 3.60
CA LYS A 42 9.43 -1.08 3.62
C LYS A 42 8.93 -0.29 4.84
N GLY A 43 9.80 0.50 5.47
CA GLY A 43 9.51 1.32 6.64
C GLY A 43 9.60 0.63 8.00
N GLY A 44 10.21 -0.57 8.05
CA GLY A 44 10.42 -1.36 9.27
C GLY A 44 11.62 -0.92 10.11
N PRO A 45 11.93 -1.61 11.23
CA PRO A 45 12.98 -1.22 12.17
C PRO A 45 14.41 -1.42 11.66
N GLY A 46 14.61 -2.00 10.47
CA GLY A 46 15.93 -2.15 9.87
C GLY A 46 16.71 -3.42 10.27
N TYR A 47 16.12 -4.30 11.06
CA TYR A 47 16.80 -5.49 11.60
C TYR A 47 16.43 -6.78 10.86
N ARG A 48 17.45 -7.61 10.57
CA ARG A 48 17.30 -8.99 10.14
C ARG A 48 17.43 -9.94 11.32
N GLY A 49 16.45 -10.83 11.44
CA GLY A 49 16.39 -11.83 12.49
C GLY A 49 17.32 -13.02 12.23
N PRO A 50 17.48 -13.90 13.23
CA PRO A 50 18.30 -15.12 13.11
C PRO A 50 17.78 -16.08 12.04
N ASP A 51 16.49 -16.00 11.70
CA ASP A 51 15.84 -16.78 10.64
C ASP A 51 16.10 -16.22 9.23
N GLY A 52 16.90 -15.15 9.12
CA GLY A 52 17.20 -14.48 7.87
C GLY A 52 16.10 -13.57 7.35
N LYS A 53 14.98 -13.40 8.09
CA LYS A 53 13.85 -12.53 7.69
C LYS A 53 13.94 -11.17 8.35
N CYS A 54 13.30 -10.16 7.73
CA CYS A 54 13.20 -8.84 8.34
C CYS A 54 12.20 -8.85 9.49
N VAL A 55 12.64 -8.31 10.63
CA VAL A 55 11.81 -8.25 11.84
C VAL A 55 10.96 -6.99 11.80
N GLY A 56 9.67 -7.11 12.13
CA GLY A 56 8.76 -5.97 12.28
C GLY A 56 8.80 -5.39 13.70
N PHE A 57 8.38 -4.12 13.88
CA PHE A 57 8.40 -3.43 15.18
C PHE A 57 7.77 -4.25 16.31
N LYS A 58 6.60 -4.87 16.07
CA LYS A 58 5.88 -5.68 17.07
C LYS A 58 6.64 -6.91 17.55
N ALA A 59 7.54 -7.43 16.72
CA ALA A 59 8.30 -8.64 17.00
C ALA A 59 9.74 -8.35 17.43
N LEU A 60 10.18 -7.08 17.40
CA LEU A 60 11.59 -6.70 17.58
C LEU A 60 12.14 -7.14 18.94
N ASP A 61 11.51 -6.74 20.04
CA ASP A 61 11.95 -7.14 21.39
C ASP A 61 11.87 -8.67 21.60
N LYS A 62 10.85 -9.31 21.04
CA LYS A 62 10.68 -10.76 21.17
C LYS A 62 11.77 -11.55 20.44
N VAL A 63 12.10 -11.14 19.21
CA VAL A 63 13.05 -11.85 18.33
C VAL A 63 14.49 -11.41 18.63
N CYS A 64 14.72 -10.09 18.64
CA CYS A 64 16.03 -9.48 18.73
C CYS A 64 16.48 -9.19 20.17
N GLY A 65 15.52 -9.08 21.09
CA GLY A 65 15.79 -8.60 22.45
C GLY A 65 15.92 -7.08 22.53
N ASN A 66 16.22 -6.59 23.73
CA ASN A 66 16.49 -5.19 24.02
C ASN A 66 17.85 -5.10 24.75
N PRO A 67 18.91 -4.55 24.12
CA PRO A 67 18.94 -3.96 22.78
C PRO A 67 18.93 -5.02 21.65
N PRO A 68 18.36 -4.69 20.47
CA PRO A 68 18.12 -5.63 19.36
C PRO A 68 19.39 -6.13 18.66
N GLU A 69 20.48 -5.37 18.74
CA GLU A 69 21.79 -5.69 18.16
C GLU A 69 22.40 -6.99 18.72
N LYS A 70 21.92 -7.45 19.89
CA LYS A 70 22.42 -8.67 20.54
C LYS A 70 22.08 -9.95 19.78
N ARG A 71 20.99 -9.96 19.02
CA ARG A 71 20.52 -11.15 18.28
C ARG A 71 20.18 -10.89 16.82
N CYS A 72 20.04 -9.63 16.43
CA CYS A 72 19.68 -9.24 15.08
C CYS A 72 20.73 -8.33 14.47
N THR A 73 20.89 -8.40 13.16
CA THR A 73 21.79 -7.52 12.42
C THR A 73 21.03 -6.32 11.89
N PHE A 74 21.52 -5.11 12.15
CA PHE A 74 20.98 -3.88 11.56
C PHE A 74 21.54 -3.70 10.15
N GLU A 75 20.66 -3.59 9.15
CA GLU A 75 21.08 -3.54 7.74
C GLU A 75 21.11 -2.12 7.16
N ASN A 76 20.60 -1.13 7.88
CA ASN A 76 20.58 0.29 7.49
C ASN A 76 20.29 0.53 5.99
N ALA A 77 19.29 -0.16 5.44
CA ALA A 77 19.07 -0.16 4.00
C ALA A 77 18.78 1.26 3.49
N LEU A 78 19.44 1.68 2.40
CA LEU A 78 19.25 2.98 1.78
C LEU A 78 17.80 3.18 1.35
N GLY A 79 17.11 4.12 1.99
CA GLY A 79 15.67 4.33 1.79
C GLY A 79 14.78 3.76 2.88
N THR A 80 15.37 3.24 3.96
CA THR A 80 14.63 2.82 5.16
C THR A 80 13.73 3.95 5.67
N GLY A 81 12.42 3.71 5.70
CA GLY A 81 11.43 4.70 6.15
C GLY A 81 10.93 5.68 5.09
N MET A 82 11.53 5.75 3.89
CA MET A 82 11.16 6.75 2.87
C MET A 82 9.79 6.52 2.22
N ASN A 83 9.22 5.30 2.34
CA ASN A 83 7.88 4.98 1.87
C ASN A 83 6.83 4.93 3.00
N ARG A 84 7.20 5.29 4.24
CA ARG A 84 6.33 5.16 5.42
C ARG A 84 5.03 5.94 5.24
N ALA A 85 5.09 7.20 4.80
CA ALA A 85 3.92 8.05 4.67
C ALA A 85 2.93 7.52 3.60
N CYS A 86 3.43 7.14 2.42
CA CYS A 86 2.61 6.52 1.37
C CYS A 86 2.00 5.19 1.82
N ALA A 87 2.77 4.34 2.50
CA ALA A 87 2.29 3.06 3.01
C ALA A 87 1.22 3.21 4.10
N LEU A 88 1.24 4.31 4.85
CA LEU A 88 0.24 4.63 5.87
C LEU A 88 -0.93 5.45 5.32
N GLY A 89 -0.90 5.85 4.04
CA GLY A 89 -1.95 6.66 3.42
C GLY A 89 -2.01 8.11 3.93
N SER A 90 -1.00 8.55 4.69
CA SER A 90 -0.92 9.88 5.29
C SER A 90 -0.46 10.97 4.32
N ASP A 91 -0.15 10.62 3.08
CA ASP A 91 0.27 11.56 2.03
C ASP A 91 -0.84 12.54 1.61
N LYS A 92 -2.11 12.19 1.89
CA LYS A 92 -3.27 13.04 1.59
C LYS A 92 -3.32 14.33 2.42
N ASP A 93 -2.51 14.44 3.48
CA ASP A 93 -2.46 15.61 4.36
C ASP A 93 -1.36 16.62 3.94
N ALA A 94 -0.42 16.22 3.08
CA ALA A 94 0.70 17.08 2.67
C ALA A 94 0.41 17.94 1.42
N GLU A 95 -0.61 17.62 0.63
CA GLU A 95 -1.01 18.41 -0.56
C GLU A 95 -2.05 19.49 -0.24
N LYS A 96 -2.38 19.69 1.04
CA LYS A 96 -3.29 20.74 1.52
C LYS A 96 -2.59 21.74 2.45
N SER A 97 -1.36 22.11 2.15
CA SER A 97 -0.65 23.23 2.79
C SER A 97 0.11 24.04 1.77
#